data_AF-A0A967KDX5-F1
#
_entry.id   AF-A0A967KDX5-F1
#
_cell.length_a   1.000
_cell.length_b   1.000
_cell.length_c   1.000
_cell.angle_alpha   90.00
_cell.angle_beta   90.00
_cell.angle_gamma   90.00
#
_symmetry.space_group_name_H-M   'P 1'
#
loop_
_entity.id
_entity.type
_entity.pdbx_description
1 polymer ?
#
loop_
_entity_poly.entity_id
_entity_poly.type
_entity_poly.pdbx_seq_one_letter_code
_entity_poly.pdbx_strand_id
1 'polypeptide(L)' 'RTVLLATAYKEAQTIRGEGDARAAKIYARAFNRDPEFYSFYRSLNAYRMTFGSGKDVLVLQPDSEFFKYFMQQNR' A
#
# COMPACT_ATOMS: atom_id res chain seq x y z
N ARG A 1 6.88 13.47 37.77
CA ARG A 1 7.49 13.28 36.42
C ARG A 1 6.92 12.07 35.69
N THR A 2 6.68 10.94 36.36
CA THR A 2 6.06 9.72 35.81
C THR A 2 4.66 9.93 35.21
N VAL A 3 3.79 10.71 35.87
CA VAL A 3 2.43 10.99 35.37
C VAL A 3 2.45 11.78 34.06
N LEU A 4 3.32 12.81 33.94
CA LEU A 4 3.45 13.62 32.73
C LEU A 4 3.90 12.78 31.51
N LEU A 5 4.89 11.90 31.73
CA LEU A 5 5.36 10.95 30.71
C LEU A 5 4.28 9.94 30.32
N ALA A 6 3.53 9.42 31.29
CA ALA A 6 2.42 8.49 31.03
C ALA A 6 1.30 9.17 30.23
N THR A 7 0.96 10.42 30.54
CA THR A 7 -0.03 11.21 29.80
C THR A 7 0.43 11.47 28.36
N ALA A 8 1.68 11.92 28.17
CA ALA A 8 2.23 12.16 26.84
C ALA A 8 2.28 10.87 26.00
N TYR A 9 2.63 9.73 26.61
CA TYR A 9 2.63 8.44 25.92
C TYR A 9 1.21 8.01 25.52
N LYS A 10 0.23 8.18 26.42
CA LYS A 10 -1.18 7.91 26.12
C LYS A 10 -1.67 8.75 24.94
N GLU A 11 -1.41 10.05 24.95
CA GLU A 11 -1.79 10.95 23.86
C GLU A 11 -1.14 10.55 22.53
N ALA A 12 0.16 10.21 22.53
CA ALA A 12 0.85 9.74 21.35
C ALA A 12 0.24 8.45 20.78
N GLN A 13 -0.15 7.51 21.63
CA GLN A 13 -0.82 6.27 21.22
C GLN A 13 -2.22 6.54 20.66
N THR A 14 -2.98 7.44 21.28
CA THR A 14 -4.30 7.86 20.76
C THR A 14 -4.18 8.48 19.38
N ILE A 15 -3.26 9.45 19.19
CA ILE A 15 -3.04 10.11 17.91
C ILE A 15 -2.63 9.10 16.83
N ARG A 16 -1.75 8.14 17.18
CA ARG A 16 -1.33 7.08 16.27
C ARG A 16 -2.53 6.19 15.88
N GLY A 17 -3.31 5.73 16.86
CA GLY A 17 -4.49 4.91 16.62
C GLY A 17 -5.55 5.60 15.75
N GLU A 18 -5.78 6.91 15.96
CA GLU A 18 -6.67 7.70 15.11
C GLU A 18 -6.15 7.87 13.68
N GLY A 19 -4.83 7.96 13.52
CA GLY A 19 -4.16 7.98 12.22
C GLY A 19 -4.35 6.66 11.47
N ASP A 20 -4.09 5.55 12.15
CA ASP A 20 -4.22 4.20 11.60
C ASP A 20 -5.68 3.92 11.21
N ALA A 21 -6.64 4.29 12.06
CA ALA A 21 -8.06 4.16 11.77
C ALA A 21 -8.49 5.00 10.57
N ARG A 22 -7.98 6.24 10.43
CA ARG A 22 -8.26 7.10 9.27
C ARG A 22 -7.66 6.52 7.99
N ALA A 23 -6.42 6.04 8.05
CA ALA A 23 -5.76 5.40 6.92
C ALA A 23 -6.56 4.17 6.46
N ALA A 24 -6.91 3.27 7.39
CA ALA A 24 -7.72 2.09 7.10
C ALA A 24 -9.08 2.45 6.48
N LYS A 25 -9.75 3.50 7.00
CA LYS A 25 -11.02 3.99 6.45
C LYS A 25 -10.88 4.60 5.06
N ILE A 26 -9.78 5.29 4.77
CA ILE A 26 -9.49 5.82 3.42
C ILE A 26 -9.21 4.67 2.46
N TYR A 27 -8.36 3.72 2.86
CA TYR A 27 -8.09 2.52 2.08
C TYR A 27 -9.37 1.74 1.77
N ALA A 28 -10.18 1.43 2.78
CA ALA A 28 -11.44 0.71 2.59
C ALA A 28 -12.43 1.45 1.68
N ARG A 29 -12.54 2.79 1.81
CA ARG A 29 -13.39 3.60 0.92
C ARG A 29 -12.86 3.65 -0.52
N ALA A 30 -11.55 3.72 -0.70
CA ALA A 30 -10.94 3.69 -2.03
C ALA A 30 -11.15 2.31 -2.70
N PHE A 31 -10.94 1.23 -1.95
CA PHE A 31 -11.11 -0.15 -2.45
C PHE A 31 -12.55 -0.50 -2.80
N ASN A 32 -13.53 0.01 -2.03
CA ASN A 32 -14.95 -0.21 -2.35
C ASN A 32 -15.47 0.68 -3.50
N ARG A 33 -14.78 1.78 -3.83
CA ARG A 33 -15.23 2.71 -4.86
C ARG A 33 -14.83 2.25 -6.26
N ASP A 34 -13.69 1.58 -6.39
CA ASP A 34 -13.23 1.01 -7.65
C ASP A 34 -12.25 -0.17 -7.41
N PRO A 35 -12.72 -1.43 -7.53
CA PRO A 35 -11.88 -2.62 -7.43
C PRO A 35 -10.77 -2.70 -8.49
N GLU A 36 -10.95 -2.07 -9.65
CA GLU A 36 -9.96 -2.03 -10.72
C GLU A 36 -8.81 -1.09 -10.34
N PHE A 37 -9.12 0.08 -9.78
CA PHE A 37 -8.10 1.00 -9.25
C PHE A 37 -7.25 0.35 -8.16
N TYR A 38 -7.85 -0.46 -7.28
CA TYR A 38 -7.08 -1.22 -6.28
C TYR A 38 -6.08 -2.18 -6.93
N SER A 39 -6.58 -2.97 -7.87
CA SER A 39 -5.80 -3.99 -8.57
C SER A 39 -4.64 -3.35 -9.32
N PHE A 40 -4.88 -2.19 -9.95
CA PHE A 40 -3.85 -1.35 -10.56
C PHE A 40 -2.80 -0.84 -9.55
N TYR A 41 -3.23 -0.19 -8.46
CA TYR A 41 -2.32 0.38 -7.46
C TYR A 41 -1.48 -0.69 -6.75
N ARG A 42 -2.07 -1.85 -6.45
CA ARG A 42 -1.37 -3.01 -5.88
C ARG A 42 -0.31 -3.53 -6.84
N SER A 43 -0.64 -3.62 -8.13
CA SER A 43 0.30 -4.03 -9.17
C SER A 43 1.48 -3.06 -9.28
N LEU A 44 1.25 -1.75 -9.23
CA LEU A 44 2.32 -0.74 -9.23
C LEU A 44 3.25 -0.84 -8.01
N ASN A 45 2.71 -1.10 -6.83
CA ASN A 45 3.53 -1.31 -5.63
C ASN A 45 4.36 -2.59 -5.73
N ALA A 46 3.78 -3.67 -6.25
CA ALA A 46 4.50 -4.91 -6.48
C ALA A 46 5.67 -4.68 -7.45
N TYR A 47 5.45 -3.97 -8.56
CA TYR A 47 6.51 -3.59 -9.48
C TYR A 47 7.63 -2.81 -8.77
N ARG A 48 7.28 -1.81 -7.95
CA ARG A 48 8.27 -1.01 -7.23
C ARG A 48 9.13 -1.87 -6.28
N MET A 49 8.53 -2.83 -5.58
CA MET A 49 9.25 -3.71 -4.68
C MET A 49 10.16 -4.68 -5.44
N THR A 50 9.69 -5.23 -6.56
CA THR A 50 10.45 -6.19 -7.38
C THR A 50 11.56 -5.52 -8.20
N PHE A 51 11.37 -4.29 -8.70
CA PHE A 51 12.39 -3.59 -9.50
C PHE A 51 13.32 -2.69 -8.69
N GLY A 52 12.98 -2.38 -7.43
CA GLY A 52 13.75 -1.48 -6.58
C GLY A 52 15.10 -2.05 -6.08
N SER A 53 15.31 -3.35 -6.17
CA SER A 53 16.50 -4.07 -5.67
C SER A 53 17.61 -4.21 -6.72
N GLY A 54 17.31 -4.01 -8.01
CA GLY A 54 18.25 -4.03 -9.13
C GLY A 54 18.94 -5.37 -9.43
N LYS A 55 18.61 -6.46 -8.70
CA LYS A 55 19.28 -7.77 -8.82
C LYS A 55 18.33 -8.93 -9.11
N ASP A 56 17.05 -8.66 -9.32
CA ASP A 56 16.04 -9.71 -9.47
C ASP A 56 15.98 -10.20 -10.93
N VAL A 57 16.28 -11.48 -11.16
CA VAL A 57 16.04 -12.16 -12.43
C VAL A 57 14.54 -12.47 -12.52
N LEU A 58 13.80 -11.72 -13.33
CA LEU A 58 12.39 -12.01 -13.57
C LEU A 58 12.23 -13.08 -14.65
N VAL A 59 11.63 -14.21 -14.27
CA VAL A 59 11.08 -15.18 -15.22
C VAL A 59 9.66 -14.74 -15.56
N LEU A 60 9.49 -14.15 -16.75
CA LEU A 60 8.24 -13.57 -17.21
C LEU A 60 7.46 -14.59 -18.04
N GLN A 61 6.25 -14.96 -17.62
CA GLN A 61 5.27 -15.54 -18.53
C GLN A 61 4.58 -14.39 -19.28
N PRO A 62 4.55 -14.40 -20.62
CA PRO A 62 4.00 -13.31 -21.44
C PRO A 62 2.53 -12.99 -21.18
N ASP A 63 1.77 -13.94 -20.64
CA ASP A 63 0.35 -13.86 -20.29
C ASP A 63 0.08 -13.67 -18.79
N SER A 64 1.13 -13.38 -18.01
CA SER A 64 1.00 -13.26 -16.56
C SER A 64 0.08 -12.09 -16.19
N GLU A 65 -0.96 -12.39 -15.41
CA GLU A 65 -1.84 -11.40 -14.76
C GLU A 65 -1.06 -10.36 -13.95
N PHE A 66 0.15 -10.69 -13.51
CA PHE A 66 1.04 -9.74 -12.83
C PHE A 66 1.39 -8.53 -13.70
N PHE A 67 1.57 -8.70 -15.02
CA PHE A 67 1.93 -7.62 -15.95
C PHE A 67 0.74 -7.05 -16.72
N LYS A 68 -0.48 -7.46 -16.40
CA LYS A 68 -1.71 -7.04 -17.08
C LYS A 68 -1.76 -5.52 -17.31
N TYR A 69 -1.52 -4.74 -16.27
CA TYR A 69 -1.53 -3.28 -16.35
C TYR A 69 -0.29 -2.67 -17.03
N PHE A 70 0.86 -3.36 -16.98
CA PHE A 70 2.07 -2.91 -17.68
C PHE A 70 1.92 -3.05 -19.20
N MET A 71 1.31 -4.14 -19.66
CA MET A 71 1.06 -4.40 -21.08
C MET A 71 -0.11 -3.58 -21.64
N GLN A 72 -1.10 -3.23 -20.82
CA GLN A 72 -2.27 -2.45 -21.26
C GLN A 72 -1.95 -0.98 -21.55
N GLN A 73 -0.94 -0.39 -20.89
CA GLN A 73 -0.48 0.97 -21.15
C GLN A 73 0.30 1.10 -22.49
N ASN A 74 0.86 0.00 -22.99
CA ASN A 74 1.64 -0.03 -24.24
C ASN A 74 0.80 -0.32 -25.50
N ARG A 75 -0.53 -0.20 -25.42
CA ARG A 75 -1.43 -0.23 -26.58
C ARG A 75 -1.91 1.16 -26.98
#